data_AF-A0A8T7MKW3-F1
#
_entry.id   AF-A0A8T7MKW3-F1
#
_cell.length_a   1.000
_cell.length_b   1.000
_cell.length_c   1.000
_cell.angle_alpha   90.00
_cell.angle_beta   90.00
_cell.angle_gamma   90.00
#
_symmetry.space_group_name_H-M   'P 1'
#
loop_
_entity.id
_entity.type
_entity.pdbx_description
1 polymer ?
#
loop_
_entity_poly.entity_id
_entity_poly.type
_entity_poly.pdbx_seq_one_letter_code
_entity_poly.pdbx_strand_id
1 'polypeptide(L)'
;MENYVISTGNTFVCPSCKQLDQVQKVTSIVSSGTSAMSTSGSTSVRVDGEMRYGSVSQTSVSTTALAYRLAPPTEPSRGFTCNGVTLWTSIAGLFICIGGASASVAFIILGLFFFVLIIVTGSRLDKPDLKFEAAMHEYHKRLATWNEMFYCYRCDGVFTKGSRFAPVANVAEFLSRS
;
A
#
# COMPACT_ATOMS: atom_id res chain seq x y z
N MET A 1 -0.20 29.45 -45.68
CA MET A 1 -1.12 28.88 -44.67
C MET A 1 -0.83 27.38 -44.65
N GLU A 2 0.11 26.97 -43.79
CA GLU A 2 0.51 25.57 -43.68
C GLU A 2 -0.59 24.76 -43.01
N ASN A 3 -1.08 23.75 -43.71
CA ASN A 3 -1.98 22.73 -43.17
C ASN A 3 -1.17 21.79 -42.28
N TYR A 4 -1.16 22.06 -40.98
CA TYR A 4 -0.64 21.13 -39.98
C TYR A 4 -1.58 19.92 -39.91
N VAL A 5 -1.19 18.81 -40.55
CA VAL A 5 -1.88 17.53 -40.45
C VAL A 5 -1.64 17.00 -39.04
N ILE A 6 -2.64 17.16 -38.17
CA ILE A 6 -2.67 16.56 -36.83
C ILE A 6 -2.68 15.04 -37.02
N SER A 7 -1.57 14.39 -36.68
CA SER A 7 -1.44 12.94 -36.66
C SER A 7 -2.58 12.31 -35.85
N THR A 8 -3.40 11.51 -36.51
CA THR A 8 -4.54 10.76 -35.96
C THR A 8 -4.07 9.55 -35.15
N GLY A 9 -3.30 9.80 -34.10
CA GLY A 9 -2.81 8.77 -33.19
C GLY A 9 -2.72 9.31 -31.76
N ASN A 10 -3.69 8.95 -30.92
CA ASN A 10 -3.80 9.31 -29.49
C ASN A 10 -4.08 10.78 -29.16
N THR A 11 -5.14 11.38 -29.71
CA THR A 11 -5.61 12.67 -29.18
C THR A 11 -6.38 12.45 -27.88
N PHE A 12 -5.85 13.01 -26.78
CA PHE A 12 -6.44 12.97 -25.43
C PHE A 12 -7.60 13.97 -25.28
N VAL A 13 -8.54 13.95 -26.22
CA VAL A 13 -9.68 14.88 -26.23
C VAL A 13 -10.67 14.45 -25.15
N CYS A 14 -11.12 15.39 -24.31
CA CYS A 14 -12.16 15.09 -23.33
C CYS A 14 -13.47 14.66 -24.03
N PRO A 15 -14.01 13.46 -23.76
CA PRO A 15 -15.23 12.97 -24.42
C PRO A 15 -16.49 13.77 -24.06
N SER A 16 -16.48 14.54 -22.96
CA SER A 16 -17.62 15.38 -22.54
C SER A 16 -17.63 16.74 -23.25
N CYS A 17 -16.56 17.53 -23.14
CA CYS A 17 -16.51 18.89 -23.70
C CYS A 17 -15.81 19.02 -25.06
N LYS A 18 -15.17 17.95 -25.56
CA LYS A 18 -14.42 17.90 -26.82
C LYS A 18 -13.23 18.87 -26.92
N GLN A 19 -12.70 19.31 -25.78
CA GLN A 19 -11.54 20.20 -25.69
C GLN A 19 -10.27 19.44 -25.27
N LEU A 20 -9.11 19.99 -25.64
CA LEU A 20 -7.78 19.43 -25.37
C LEU A 20 -6.95 20.28 -24.38
N ASP A 21 -7.27 21.57 -24.25
CA ASP A 21 -6.50 22.56 -23.51
C ASP A 21 -6.47 22.33 -21.99
N GLN A 22 -7.49 21.66 -21.45
CA GLN A 22 -7.66 21.42 -20.02
C GLN A 22 -7.65 19.94 -19.63
N VAL A 23 -6.88 19.13 -20.36
CA VAL A 23 -6.71 17.70 -20.06
C VAL A 23 -5.30 17.45 -19.54
N GLN A 24 -5.18 16.82 -18.38
CA GLN A 24 -3.90 16.42 -17.80
C GLN A 24 -3.92 14.95 -17.37
N LYS A 25 -2.76 14.29 -17.44
CA LYS A 25 -2.61 12.91 -16.98
C LYS A 25 -2.82 12.84 -15.46
N VAL A 26 -3.66 11.91 -14.99
CA VAL A 26 -4.01 11.76 -13.56
C VAL A 26 -2.74 11.60 -12.71
N THR A 27 -1.79 10.78 -13.16
CA THR A 27 -0.52 10.56 -12.45
C THR A 27 0.27 11.85 -12.21
N SER A 28 0.21 12.81 -13.15
CA SER A 28 0.89 14.11 -13.03
C SER A 28 0.18 15.03 -12.03
N ILE A 29 -1.15 14.96 -11.93
CA ILE A 29 -1.92 15.72 -10.94
C ILE A 29 -1.65 15.18 -9.54
N VAL A 30 -1.64 13.86 -9.39
CA VAL A 30 -1.40 13.21 -8.10
C VAL A 30 0.04 13.42 -7.64
N SER A 31 1.03 13.33 -8.54
CA SER A 31 2.43 13.59 -8.18
C SER A 31 2.69 15.06 -7.84
N SER A 32 2.10 16.01 -8.56
CA SER A 32 2.22 17.44 -8.25
C SER A 32 1.42 17.85 -7.01
N GLY A 33 0.32 17.17 -6.74
CA GLY A 33 -0.53 17.40 -5.58
C GLY A 33 -0.14 16.60 -4.33
N THR A 34 0.91 15.78 -4.38
CA THR A 34 1.42 15.00 -3.25
C THR A 34 2.85 15.41 -2.96
N SER A 35 3.13 15.87 -1.75
CA SER A 35 4.47 16.19 -1.29
C SER A 35 4.80 15.33 -0.08
N ALA A 36 5.89 14.57 -0.16
CA ALA A 36 6.42 13.79 0.94
C ALA A 36 7.71 14.44 1.45
N MET A 37 7.80 14.64 2.76
CA MET A 37 8.99 15.13 3.45
C MET A 37 9.45 14.07 4.43
N SER A 38 10.66 13.56 4.22
CA SER A 38 11.36 12.72 5.19
C SER A 38 12.43 13.56 5.87
N THR A 39 12.40 13.61 7.20
CA THR A 39 13.40 14.28 8.02
C THR A 39 14.01 13.26 8.95
N SER A 40 15.33 13.13 8.92
CA SER A 40 16.10 12.37 9.91
C SER A 40 16.97 13.33 10.70
N GLY A 41 17.03 13.13 12.01
CA GLY A 41 17.84 13.94 12.92
C GLY A 41 18.41 13.09 14.04
N SER A 42 19.59 13.46 14.53
CA SER A 42 20.08 12.95 15.80
C SER A 42 19.41 13.73 16.94
N THR A 43 18.89 13.02 17.91
CA THR A 43 18.42 13.60 19.17
C THR A 43 19.35 13.12 20.29
N SER A 44 19.54 13.97 21.29
CA SER A 44 20.23 13.56 22.51
C SER A 44 19.33 13.86 23.69
N VAL A 45 19.15 12.88 24.57
CA VAL A 45 18.34 13.01 25.78
C VAL A 45 19.19 12.62 26.98
N ARG A 46 19.08 13.38 28.06
CA ARG A 46 19.74 13.07 29.33
C ARG A 46 18.82 12.17 30.15
N VAL A 47 19.25 10.96 30.47
CA VAL A 47 18.53 10.02 31.35
C VAL A 47 19.48 9.66 32.49
N ASP A 48 19.08 9.94 33.73
CA ASP A 48 19.89 9.68 34.94
C ASP A 48 21.29 10.32 34.92
N GLY A 49 21.43 11.47 34.26
CA GLY A 49 22.71 12.18 34.11
C GLY A 49 23.59 11.70 32.95
N GLU A 50 23.26 10.57 32.33
CA GLU A 50 23.95 10.04 31.14
C GLU A 50 23.32 10.59 29.85
N MET A 51 24.16 11.02 28.91
CA MET A 51 23.70 11.47 27.58
C MET A 51 23.45 10.25 26.69
N ARG A 52 22.20 10.04 26.28
CA ARG A 52 21.83 9.04 25.28
C ARG A 52 21.60 9.69 23.94
N TYR A 53 22.22 9.14 22.90
CA TYR A 53 22.03 9.58 21.52
C TYR A 53 21.04 8.62 20.84
N GLY A 54 20.05 9.20 20.16
CA GLY A 54 19.11 8.48 19.33
C GLY A 54 19.02 9.12 17.96
N SER A 55 18.49 8.37 16.99
CA SER A 55 18.03 8.93 15.73
C SER A 55 16.51 9.01 15.76
N VAL A 56 15.97 10.12 15.26
CA VAL A 56 14.54 10.29 14.98
C VAL A 56 14.41 10.36 13.48
N SER A 57 13.52 9.54 12.91
CA SER A 57 13.06 9.68 11.55
C SER A 57 11.57 10.03 11.58
N GLN A 58 11.19 11.07 10.86
CA GLN A 58 9.81 11.50 10.69
C GLN A 58 9.51 11.60 9.20
N THR A 59 8.41 10.98 8.77
CA THR A 59 7.88 11.11 7.42
C THR A 59 6.55 11.83 7.51
N SER A 60 6.42 12.94 6.80
CA SER A 60 5.17 13.70 6.67
C SER A 60 4.74 13.71 5.21
N VAL A 61 3.47 13.48 4.94
CA VAL A 61 2.91 13.53 3.58
C VAL A 61 1.77 14.54 3.57
N SER A 62 1.81 15.47 2.62
CA SER A 62 0.76 16.45 2.36
C SER A 62 0.16 16.18 0.98
N THR A 63 -1.17 16.06 0.90
CA THR A 63 -1.89 15.81 -0.34
C THR A 63 -2.98 16.87 -0.55
N THR A 64 -3.14 17.33 -1.79
CA THR A 64 -4.26 18.20 -2.16
C THR A 64 -5.56 17.41 -2.22
N ALA A 65 -6.71 18.08 -2.02
CA ALA A 65 -8.01 17.42 -2.09
C ALA A 65 -8.28 16.74 -3.45
N LEU A 66 -7.82 17.34 -4.55
CA LEU A 66 -7.94 16.75 -5.88
C LEU A 66 -7.04 15.51 -6.03
N ALA A 67 -5.77 15.59 -5.59
CA ALA A 67 -4.86 14.45 -5.63
C ALA A 67 -5.38 13.28 -4.76
N TYR A 68 -5.99 13.58 -3.61
CA TYR A 68 -6.60 12.58 -2.75
C TYR A 68 -7.78 11.85 -3.42
N ARG A 69 -8.66 12.58 -4.13
CA ARG A 69 -9.76 11.97 -4.89
C ARG A 69 -9.29 11.14 -6.08
N LEU A 70 -8.15 11.52 -6.65
CA LEU A 70 -7.51 10.84 -7.77
C LEU A 70 -6.47 9.80 -7.34
N ALA A 71 -6.37 9.49 -6.05
CA ALA A 71 -5.36 8.59 -5.52
C ALA A 71 -5.38 7.23 -6.23
N PRO A 72 -4.22 6.57 -6.38
CA PRO A 72 -4.15 5.23 -6.95
C PRO A 72 -4.98 4.25 -6.10
N PRO A 73 -5.38 3.09 -6.68
CA PRO A 73 -6.02 2.04 -5.90
C PRO A 73 -5.13 1.64 -4.70
N THR A 74 -5.74 1.26 -3.59
CA THR A 74 -5.01 0.82 -2.40
C THR A 74 -4.38 -0.54 -2.65
N GLU A 75 -3.07 -0.66 -2.41
CA GLU A 75 -2.38 -1.94 -2.44
C GLU A 75 -2.97 -2.88 -1.39
N PRO A 76 -3.28 -4.15 -1.72
CA PRO A 76 -3.74 -5.09 -0.73
C PRO A 76 -2.61 -5.31 0.28
N SER A 77 -2.85 -5.04 1.55
CA SER A 77 -1.87 -5.33 2.60
C SER A 77 -1.85 -6.83 2.86
N ARG A 78 -0.67 -7.46 2.87
CA ARG A 78 -0.49 -8.70 3.63
C ARG A 78 -0.75 -8.31 5.07
N GLY A 79 -1.92 -8.67 5.59
CA GLY A 79 -2.26 -8.39 7.00
C GLY A 79 -1.05 -8.78 7.83
N PHE A 80 -0.48 -7.81 8.55
CA PHE A 80 0.72 -8.05 9.33
C PHE A 80 0.33 -9.02 10.43
N THR A 81 0.47 -10.31 10.16
CA THR A 81 0.40 -11.34 11.18
C THR A 81 1.62 -11.08 12.05
N CYS A 82 1.43 -10.22 13.05
CA CYS A 82 2.31 -10.11 14.18
C CYS A 82 2.36 -11.53 14.74
N ASN A 83 3.39 -12.27 14.34
CA ASN A 83 3.41 -13.72 14.39
C ASN A 83 3.11 -14.13 15.84
N GLY A 84 1.98 -14.80 16.07
CA GLY A 84 1.77 -15.46 17.36
C GLY A 84 2.97 -16.34 17.72
N VAL A 85 3.70 -16.82 16.71
CA VAL A 85 4.99 -17.51 16.83
C VAL A 85 6.04 -16.69 17.60
N THR A 86 6.21 -15.38 17.39
CA THR A 86 7.21 -14.60 18.15
C THR A 86 6.79 -14.40 19.61
N LEU A 87 5.50 -14.28 19.88
CA LEU A 87 4.99 -14.23 21.25
C LEU A 87 5.17 -15.59 21.95
N TRP A 88 4.90 -16.69 21.26
CA TRP A 88 5.01 -18.05 21.80
C TRP A 88 6.45 -18.53 21.97
N THR A 89 7.38 -18.19 21.07
CA THR A 89 8.81 -18.51 21.25
C THR A 89 9.40 -17.77 22.45
N SER A 90 8.93 -16.55 22.70
CA SER A 90 9.32 -15.78 23.90
C SER A 90 8.84 -16.48 25.18
N ILE A 91 7.60 -16.97 25.20
CA ILE A 91 7.02 -17.70 26.34
C ILE A 91 7.73 -19.05 26.54
N ALA A 92 7.96 -19.82 25.47
CA ALA A 92 8.66 -21.10 25.54
C ALA A 92 10.11 -20.93 26.02
N GLY A 93 10.82 -19.91 25.54
CA GLY A 93 12.15 -19.55 26.02
C GLY A 93 12.17 -19.20 27.51
N LEU A 94 11.16 -18.47 27.99
CA LEU A 94 11.01 -18.15 29.41
C LEU A 94 10.86 -19.42 30.27
N PHE A 95 10.05 -20.39 29.84
CA PHE A 95 9.89 -21.66 30.56
C PHE A 95 11.18 -22.48 30.62
N ILE A 96 11.99 -22.45 29.55
CA ILE A 96 13.30 -23.13 29.51
C ILE A 96 14.29 -22.47 30.48
N CYS A 97 14.28 -21.12 30.59
CA CYS A 97 15.17 -20.41 31.50
C CYS A 97 14.79 -20.58 32.98
N ILE A 98 13.49 -20.67 33.31
CA ILE A 98 13.01 -20.81 34.70
C ILE A 98 13.15 -22.26 35.20
N GLY A 99 13.14 -23.25 34.31
CA GLY A 99 13.13 -24.68 34.67
C GLY A 99 14.40 -25.21 35.36
N GLY A 100 15.54 -24.52 35.27
CA GLY A 100 16.80 -24.93 35.88
C GLY A 100 17.30 -26.32 35.46
N ALA A 101 18.46 -26.75 35.96
CA ALA A 101 19.10 -28.03 35.61
C ALA A 101 18.31 -29.30 36.01
N SER A 102 17.17 -29.14 36.70
CA SER A 102 16.28 -30.21 37.13
C SER A 102 14.95 -30.22 36.38
N ALA A 103 14.90 -29.68 35.16
CA ALA A 103 13.72 -29.77 34.32
C ALA A 103 13.39 -31.26 34.09
N SER A 104 12.28 -31.72 34.66
CA SER A 104 11.83 -33.11 34.49
C SER A 104 11.54 -33.37 33.01
N VAL A 105 11.87 -34.57 32.55
CA VAL A 105 11.65 -35.04 31.16
C VAL A 105 10.23 -34.73 30.65
N ALA A 106 9.25 -34.67 31.56
CA ALA A 106 7.87 -34.28 31.30
C ALA A 106 7.71 -32.89 30.67
N PHE A 107 8.47 -31.87 31.10
CA PHE A 107 8.38 -30.52 30.54
C PHE A 107 8.92 -30.43 29.11
N ILE A 108 9.97 -31.21 28.82
CA ILE A 108 10.54 -31.30 27.46
C ILE A 108 9.50 -31.93 26.53
N ILE A 109 8.85 -33.03 26.95
CA ILE A 109 7.81 -33.70 26.17
C ILE A 109 6.60 -32.77 25.94
N LEU A 110 6.15 -32.06 26.98
CA LEU A 110 5.03 -31.13 26.86
C LEU A 110 5.36 -29.96 25.92
N GLY A 111 6.56 -29.39 26.03
CA GLY A 111 7.04 -28.34 25.15
C GLY A 111 7.11 -28.78 23.69
N LEU A 112 7.66 -29.97 23.43
CA LEU A 112 7.69 -30.55 22.08
C LEU A 112 6.29 -30.85 21.54
N PHE A 113 5.37 -31.32 22.38
CA PHE A 113 3.97 -31.57 21.99
C PHE A 113 3.27 -30.28 21.56
N PHE A 114 3.37 -29.20 22.36
CA PHE A 114 2.82 -27.90 21.99
C PHE A 114 3.49 -27.31 20.76
N PHE A 115 4.82 -27.47 20.61
CA PHE A 115 5.55 -27.02 19.44
C PHE A 115 5.05 -27.72 18.16
N VAL A 116 4.85 -29.04 18.19
CA VAL A 116 4.28 -29.79 17.07
C VAL A 116 2.83 -29.37 16.80
N LEU A 117 1.99 -29.19 17.82
CA LEU A 117 0.63 -28.68 17.63
C LEU A 117 0.61 -27.30 16.98
N ILE A 118 1.53 -26.40 17.35
CA ILE A 118 1.64 -25.09 16.71
C ILE A 118 2.09 -25.22 15.26
N ILE A 119 3.06 -26.08 14.94
CA ILE A 119 3.48 -26.33 13.55
C ILE A 119 2.33 -26.91 12.72
N VAL A 120 1.61 -27.90 13.25
CA VAL A 120 0.50 -28.57 12.54
C VAL A 120 -0.71 -27.66 12.38
N THR A 121 -1.00 -26.82 13.38
CA THR A 121 -2.12 -25.86 13.31
C THR A 121 -1.75 -24.65 12.46
N GLY A 122 -0.50 -24.17 12.55
CA GLY A 122 0.04 -23.07 11.76
C GLY A 122 0.12 -23.40 10.27
N SER A 123 0.59 -24.59 9.90
CA SER A 123 0.66 -25.05 8.51
C SER A 123 -0.72 -25.22 7.84
N ARG A 124 -1.79 -25.36 8.62
CA ARG A 124 -3.17 -25.38 8.08
C ARG A 124 -3.73 -23.99 7.79
N LEU A 125 -3.08 -22.93 8.27
CA LEU A 125 -3.47 -21.55 8.01
C LEU A 125 -2.87 -20.97 6.72
N ASP A 126 -1.98 -21.71 6.02
CA ASP A 126 -1.25 -21.29 4.80
C ASP A 126 -2.10 -21.23 3.50
N LYS A 127 -3.37 -20.83 3.60
CA LYS A 127 -4.13 -20.38 2.40
C LYS A 127 -4.22 -18.84 2.20
N PRO A 128 -3.44 -17.96 2.87
CA PRO A 128 -3.55 -16.53 2.60
C PRO A 128 -2.95 -16.17 1.25
N ASP A 129 -1.98 -16.96 0.76
CA ASP A 129 -1.20 -16.63 -0.43
C ASP A 129 -2.02 -16.65 -1.71
N LEU A 130 -2.92 -17.61 -1.91
CA LEU A 130 -3.76 -17.67 -3.11
C LEU A 130 -4.74 -16.50 -3.20
N LYS A 131 -5.33 -16.09 -2.07
CA LYS A 131 -6.23 -14.92 -2.04
C LYS A 131 -5.46 -13.63 -2.24
N PHE A 132 -4.27 -13.54 -1.65
CA PHE A 132 -3.39 -12.39 -1.81
C PHE A 132 -2.89 -12.26 -3.25
N GLU A 133 -2.49 -13.35 -3.89
CA GLU A 133 -2.05 -13.37 -5.27
C GLU A 133 -3.17 -12.94 -6.23
N ALA A 134 -4.38 -13.47 -6.05
CA ALA A 134 -5.55 -13.04 -6.83
C ALA A 134 -5.86 -11.54 -6.62
N ALA A 135 -5.81 -11.06 -5.38
CA ALA A 135 -6.01 -9.64 -5.06
C ALA A 135 -4.91 -8.75 -5.67
N MET A 136 -3.65 -9.21 -5.66
CA MET A 136 -2.52 -8.50 -6.29
C MET A 136 -2.68 -8.41 -7.80
N HIS A 137 -3.13 -9.49 -8.44
CA HIS A 137 -3.40 -9.48 -9.88
C HIS A 137 -4.49 -8.46 -10.23
N GLU A 138 -5.59 -8.44 -9.47
CA GLU A 138 -6.66 -7.45 -9.65
C GLU A 138 -6.16 -6.01 -9.39
N TYR A 139 -5.34 -5.82 -8.35
CA TYR A 139 -4.70 -4.54 -8.04
C TYR A 139 -3.85 -4.02 -9.20
N HIS A 140 -2.96 -4.86 -9.78
CA HIS A 140 -2.14 -4.47 -10.93
C HIS A 140 -2.97 -4.08 -12.15
N LYS A 141 -4.07 -4.79 -12.40
CA LYS A 141 -5.00 -4.45 -13.49
C LYS A 141 -5.58 -3.04 -13.29
N ARG A 142 -6.12 -2.76 -12.09
CA ARG A 142 -6.70 -1.45 -11.75
C ARG A 142 -5.64 -0.33 -11.80
N LEU A 143 -4.42 -0.61 -11.33
CA LEU A 143 -3.31 0.33 -11.35
C LEU A 143 -2.88 0.66 -12.79
N ALA A 144 -2.85 -0.33 -13.68
CA ALA A 144 -2.58 -0.11 -15.10
C ALA A 144 -3.63 0.81 -15.74
N THR A 145 -4.93 0.55 -15.51
CA THR A 145 -5.99 1.43 -15.97
C THR A 145 -5.85 2.84 -15.42
N TRP A 146 -5.59 2.99 -14.11
CA TRP A 146 -5.36 4.28 -13.46
C TRP A 146 -4.20 5.06 -14.10
N ASN A 147 -3.09 4.39 -14.43
CA ASN A 147 -1.93 5.00 -15.09
C ASN A 147 -2.22 5.54 -16.50
N GLU A 148 -3.27 5.04 -17.15
CA GLU A 148 -3.72 5.48 -18.48
C GLU A 148 -4.82 6.55 -18.41
N MET A 149 -5.23 6.98 -17.22
CA MET A 149 -6.29 7.97 -17.04
C MET A 149 -5.83 9.41 -17.28
N PHE A 150 -6.77 10.18 -17.81
CA PHE A 150 -6.70 11.62 -18.00
C PHE A 150 -7.84 12.28 -17.24
N TYR A 151 -7.58 13.47 -16.71
CA TYR A 151 -8.52 14.29 -15.99
C TYR A 151 -8.78 15.58 -16.76
N CYS A 152 -10.04 15.98 -16.88
CA CYS A 152 -10.46 17.23 -17.50
C CYS A 152 -10.88 18.24 -16.43
N TYR A 153 -10.15 19.36 -16.31
CA TYR A 153 -10.45 20.41 -15.34
C TYR A 153 -11.80 21.09 -15.58
N ARG A 154 -12.23 21.17 -16.83
CA ARG A 154 -13.49 21.84 -17.20
C ARG A 154 -14.74 21.05 -16.81
N CYS A 155 -14.68 19.72 -16.92
CA CYS A 155 -15.83 18.84 -16.66
C CYS A 155 -15.75 18.16 -15.29
N ASP A 156 -14.66 18.34 -14.54
CA ASP A 156 -14.39 17.67 -13.25
C ASP A 156 -14.58 16.14 -13.34
N GLY A 157 -13.88 15.52 -14.29
CA GLY A 157 -13.99 14.07 -14.48
C GLY A 157 -12.81 13.45 -15.20
N VAL A 158 -12.78 12.12 -15.13
CA VAL A 158 -11.71 11.26 -15.64
C VAL A 158 -12.18 10.44 -16.83
N PHE A 159 -11.23 10.05 -17.68
CA PHE A 159 -11.45 9.15 -18.81
C PHE A 159 -10.13 8.44 -19.19
N THR A 160 -10.22 7.33 -19.92
CA THR A 160 -9.09 6.66 -20.57
C THR A 160 -9.23 6.76 -22.08
N LYS A 161 -8.22 6.36 -22.84
CA LYS A 161 -8.27 6.36 -24.31
C LYS A 161 -9.41 5.46 -24.81
N GLY A 162 -10.42 6.05 -25.44
CA GLY A 162 -11.55 5.31 -26.02
C GLY A 162 -12.62 4.86 -25.01
N SER A 163 -12.49 5.21 -23.72
CA SER A 163 -13.52 4.88 -22.72
C SER A 163 -14.53 6.00 -22.51
N ARG A 164 -15.55 5.70 -21.71
CA ARG A 164 -16.54 6.67 -21.23
C ARG A 164 -15.91 7.64 -20.22
N PHE A 165 -16.50 8.83 -20.15
CA PHE A 165 -16.27 9.82 -19.11
C PHE A 165 -16.88 9.37 -17.79
N ALA A 166 -16.19 9.61 -16.67
CA ALA A 166 -16.74 9.45 -15.33
C ALA A 166 -16.46 10.70 -14.48
N PRO A 167 -17.43 11.21 -13.70
CA PRO A 167 -17.18 12.27 -12.73
C PRO A 167 -16.11 11.87 -11.71
N VAL A 168 -15.36 12.83 -11.18
CA VAL A 168 -14.25 12.55 -10.24
C VAL A 168 -14.71 11.83 -8.97
N ALA A 169 -15.97 12.02 -8.56
CA ALA A 169 -16.56 11.34 -7.41
C ALA A 169 -16.67 9.81 -7.59
N ASN A 170 -16.69 9.32 -8.84
CA ASN A 170 -16.94 7.92 -9.18
C ASN A 170 -15.70 7.20 -9.71
N VAL A 171 -14.49 7.74 -9.45
CA VAL A 171 -13.22 7.16 -9.92
C VAL A 171 -13.04 5.71 -9.43
N ALA A 172 -13.37 5.43 -8.16
CA ALA A 172 -13.25 4.09 -7.59
C ALA A 172 -14.15 3.07 -8.30
N GLU A 173 -15.39 3.47 -8.61
CA GLU A 173 -16.31 2.62 -9.37
C GLU A 173 -15.84 2.44 -10.81
N PHE A 174 -15.34 3.51 -11.44
CA PHE A 174 -14.78 3.46 -12.78
C PHE A 174 -13.62 2.45 -12.88
N LEU A 175 -12.72 2.43 -11.89
CA LEU A 175 -11.61 1.46 -11.78
C LEU A 175 -12.08 0.01 -11.58
N SER A 176 -13.23 -0.22 -10.95
CA SER A 176 -13.75 -1.57 -10.76
C SER A 176 -14.39 -2.18 -12.02
N ARG A 177 -14.74 -1.35 -13.02
CA ARG A 177 -15.44 -1.78 -14.24
C ARG A 177 -14.51 -2.01 -15.44
N SER A 178 -13.26 -1.58 -15.37
CA SER A 178 -12.21 -1.77 -16.39
C SER A 178 -11.55 -3.13 -16.29
#